data_AF-A0A258MV90-F1
#
_entry.id   AF-A0A258MV90-F1
#
_cell.length_a   1.000
_cell.length_b   1.000
_cell.length_c   1.000
_cell.angle_alpha   90.00
_cell.angle_beta   90.00
_cell.angle_gamma   90.00
#
_symmetry.space_group_name_H-M   'P 1'
#
loop_
_entity.id
_entity.type
_entity.pdbx_description
1 polymer ?
#
loop_
_entity_poly.entity_id
_entity_poly.type
_entity_poly.pdbx_seq_one_letter_code
_entity_poly.pdbx_strand_id
1 'polypeptide(L)'
;KPKRKMTADMKYNYEHYSEKGNRAFIEGKIRSVYNWMKKLNVPIICTETGSMASIPMKFRENYFNDVMYIMKQFGIPAMIWDLDKTFKIIDENNTPFKAVSDWTSSYHFPL
;
A
#
# COMPACT_ATOMS: atom_id res chain seq x y z
N LYS A 1 -13.89 -5.15 19.73
CA LYS A 1 -15.13 -4.47 19.28
C LYS A 1 -14.84 -2.98 19.12
N PRO A 2 -15.28 -2.32 18.03
CA PRO A 2 -15.03 -0.90 17.84
C PRO A 2 -15.69 -0.07 18.95
N LYS A 3 -14.97 0.91 19.50
CA LYS A 3 -15.44 1.79 20.59
C LYS A 3 -16.38 2.91 20.10
N ARG A 4 -16.50 3.10 18.78
CA ARG A 4 -17.34 4.10 18.12
C ARG A 4 -18.37 3.41 17.22
N LYS A 5 -19.56 4.00 17.11
CA LYS A 5 -20.61 3.57 16.16
C LYS A 5 -20.05 3.61 14.73
N MET A 6 -20.02 2.46 14.07
CA MET A 6 -19.59 2.33 12.67
C MET A 6 -20.66 2.91 11.74
N THR A 7 -20.22 3.58 10.68
CA THR A 7 -21.08 3.84 9.51
C THR A 7 -21.36 2.51 8.77
N ALA A 8 -22.33 2.50 7.86
CA ALA A 8 -22.62 1.32 7.04
C ALA A 8 -21.36 0.83 6.29
N ASP A 9 -20.62 1.76 5.68
CA ASP A 9 -19.37 1.45 4.97
C ASP A 9 -18.28 0.90 5.89
N MET A 10 -18.11 1.49 7.08
CA MET A 10 -17.13 0.99 8.06
C MET A 10 -17.46 -0.43 8.48
N LYS A 11 -18.74 -0.72 8.73
CA LYS A 11 -19.20 -2.05 9.11
C LYS A 11 -18.96 -3.06 7.98
N TYR A 12 -19.35 -2.72 6.76
CA TYR A 12 -19.14 -3.56 5.59
C TYR A 12 -17.66 -3.86 5.37
N ASN A 13 -16.78 -2.86 5.45
CA ASN A 13 -15.34 -3.06 5.29
C ASN A 13 -14.73 -3.89 6.43
N TYR A 14 -15.20 -3.71 7.67
CA TYR A 14 -14.75 -4.52 8.80
C TYR A 14 -15.15 -6.00 8.65
N GLU A 15 -16.39 -6.26 8.24
CA GLU A 15 -16.92 -7.62 8.09
C GLU A 15 -16.25 -8.40 6.95
N HIS A 16 -15.79 -7.71 5.91
CA HIS A 16 -15.14 -8.33 4.74
C HIS A 16 -13.62 -8.14 4.75
N TYR A 17 -13.02 -7.77 5.88
CA TYR A 17 -11.59 -7.43 5.93
C TYR A 17 -10.70 -8.62 5.56
N SER A 18 -11.06 -9.83 6.01
CA SER A 18 -10.35 -11.08 5.68
C SER A 18 -10.31 -11.37 4.18
N GLU A 19 -11.34 -10.96 3.45
CA GLU A 19 -11.46 -11.16 1.99
C GLU A 19 -10.73 -10.08 1.19
N LYS A 20 -10.53 -8.90 1.81
CA LYS A 20 -10.03 -7.69 1.14
C LYS A 20 -8.58 -7.33 1.51
N GLY A 21 -8.04 -7.94 2.56
CA GLY A 21 -6.67 -7.72 3.04
C GLY A 21 -5.60 -8.59 2.38
N ASN A 22 -5.90 -9.24 1.24
CA ASN A 22 -4.95 -10.12 0.55
C ASN A 22 -4.44 -9.51 -0.77
N ARG A 23 -3.32 -10.05 -1.24
CA ARG A 23 -2.64 -9.62 -2.46
C ARG A 23 -3.54 -9.59 -3.70
N ALA A 24 -4.37 -10.61 -3.91
CA ALA A 24 -5.23 -10.72 -5.09
C ALA A 24 -6.28 -9.60 -5.13
N PHE A 25 -6.85 -9.26 -3.97
CA PHE A 25 -7.77 -8.14 -3.86
C PHE A 25 -7.08 -6.81 -4.17
N ILE A 26 -5.90 -6.58 -3.57
CA ILE A 26 -5.09 -5.37 -3.81
C ILE A 26 -4.76 -5.24 -5.30
N GLU A 27 -4.31 -6.33 -5.93
CA GLU A 27 -4.00 -6.36 -7.36
C GLU A 27 -5.22 -6.04 -8.22
N GLY A 28 -6.38 -6.63 -7.92
CA GLY A 28 -7.63 -6.35 -8.64
C GLY A 28 -8.03 -4.87 -8.59
N LYS A 29 -7.85 -4.22 -7.43
CA LYS A 29 -8.09 -2.78 -7.28
C LYS A 29 -7.11 -1.94 -8.10
N ILE A 30 -5.81 -2.23 -8.03
CA ILE A 30 -4.79 -1.49 -8.79
C ILE A 30 -4.98 -1.71 -10.30
N ARG A 31 -5.27 -2.94 -10.73
CA ARG A 31 -5.58 -3.29 -12.12
C ARG A 31 -6.77 -2.51 -12.67
N SER A 32 -7.79 -2.29 -11.86
CA SER A 32 -8.96 -1.50 -12.26
C SER A 32 -8.56 -0.04 -12.57
N VAL A 33 -7.69 0.55 -11.74
CA VAL A 33 -7.16 1.90 -11.97
C VAL A 33 -6.24 1.93 -13.19
N TYR A 34 -5.37 0.94 -13.37
CA TYR A 34 -4.52 0.80 -14.55
C TYR A 34 -5.34 0.69 -15.84
N ASN A 35 -6.40 -0.11 -15.86
CA ASN A 35 -7.28 -0.24 -17.02
C ASN A 35 -7.99 1.07 -17.35
N TRP A 36 -8.42 1.81 -16.32
CA TRP A 36 -9.00 3.15 -16.48
C TRP A 36 -7.98 4.14 -17.08
N MET A 37 -6.75 4.14 -16.57
CA MET A 37 -5.62 4.92 -17.10
C MET A 37 -5.39 4.64 -18.58
N LYS A 38 -5.30 3.36 -18.96
CA LYS A 38 -5.13 2.93 -20.36
C LYS A 38 -6.29 3.35 -21.24
N LYS A 39 -7.54 3.22 -20.76
CA LYS A 39 -8.74 3.56 -21.51
C LYS A 39 -8.82 5.05 -21.82
N LEU A 40 -8.45 5.91 -20.88
CA LEU A 40 -8.53 7.36 -21.03
C LEU A 40 -7.24 8.00 -21.53
N ASN A 41 -6.16 7.22 -21.65
CA ASN A 41 -4.85 7.70 -22.08
C ASN A 41 -4.33 8.88 -21.24
N VAL A 42 -4.47 8.77 -19.92
CA VAL A 42 -4.00 9.77 -18.95
C VAL A 42 -2.92 9.15 -18.06
N PRO A 43 -1.89 9.89 -17.62
CA PRO A 43 -0.95 9.40 -16.63
C PRO A 43 -1.59 9.33 -15.25
N ILE A 44 -1.11 8.41 -14.41
CA ILE A 44 -1.48 8.33 -12.99
C ILE A 44 -0.23 8.21 -12.12
N ILE A 45 -0.36 8.70 -10.90
CA ILE A 45 0.60 8.53 -9.81
C ILE A 45 -0.19 8.19 -8.54
N CYS A 46 0.32 7.26 -7.74
CA CYS A 46 -0.18 7.04 -6.40
C CYS A 46 0.56 7.99 -5.44
N THR A 47 -0.10 9.06 -5.03
CA THR A 47 0.52 10.08 -4.16
C THR A 47 0.64 9.65 -2.71
N GLU A 48 -0.13 8.65 -2.28
CA GLU A 48 -0.13 8.17 -0.90
C GLU A 48 -0.35 6.66 -0.85
N THR A 49 0.60 5.96 -0.23
CA THR A 49 0.44 4.58 0.21
C THR A 49 1.18 4.39 1.53
N GLY A 50 0.58 3.67 2.47
CA GLY A 50 1.13 3.59 3.82
C GLY A 50 0.33 2.65 4.71
N SER A 51 0.95 2.29 5.83
CA SER A 51 0.35 1.42 6.84
C SER A 51 0.51 2.02 8.22
N MET A 52 -0.50 1.89 9.09
CA MET A 52 -0.47 2.46 10.44
C MET A 52 0.61 1.78 11.30
N ALA A 53 1.32 2.57 12.11
CA ALA A 53 2.36 2.12 13.02
C ALA A 53 1.85 1.16 14.12
N SER A 54 0.55 1.19 14.42
CA SER A 54 -0.10 0.29 15.37
C SER A 54 -0.22 -1.16 14.89
N ILE A 55 0.02 -1.41 13.60
CA ILE A 55 -0.02 -2.75 13.01
C ILE A 55 1.33 -3.46 13.26
N PRO A 56 1.36 -4.75 13.63
CA PRO A 56 2.62 -5.47 13.82
C PRO A 56 3.50 -5.43 12.56
N MET A 57 4.80 -5.22 12.75
CA MET A 57 5.79 -4.97 11.68
C MET A 57 5.69 -5.98 10.54
N LYS A 58 5.61 -7.28 10.84
CA LYS A 58 5.48 -8.36 9.86
C LYS A 58 4.35 -8.12 8.85
N PHE A 59 3.19 -7.64 9.31
CA PHE A 59 2.05 -7.40 8.41
C PHE A 59 2.22 -6.13 7.59
N ARG A 60 2.90 -5.13 8.15
CA ARG A 60 3.25 -3.89 7.43
C ARG A 60 4.23 -4.19 6.31
N GLU A 61 5.22 -5.03 6.58
CA GLU A 61 6.21 -5.47 5.61
C GLU A 61 5.59 -6.27 4.47
N ASN A 62 4.67 -7.19 4.78
CA ASN A 62 3.88 -7.89 3.76
C ASN A 62 3.06 -6.92 2.90
N TYR A 63 2.40 -5.95 3.53
CA TYR A 63 1.63 -4.91 2.82
C TYR A 63 2.52 -4.12 1.85
N PHE A 64 3.68 -3.65 2.30
CA PHE A 64 4.60 -2.90 1.45
C PHE A 64 5.15 -3.79 0.32
N ASN A 65 5.52 -5.04 0.60
CA ASN A 65 5.94 -5.99 -0.43
C ASN A 65 4.87 -6.21 -1.50
N ASP A 66 3.60 -6.36 -1.10
CA ASP A 66 2.50 -6.55 -2.04
C ASP A 66 2.22 -5.29 -2.86
N VAL A 67 1.92 -4.18 -2.19
CA VAL A 67 1.49 -2.94 -2.85
C VAL A 67 2.57 -2.38 -3.76
N MET A 68 3.82 -2.30 -3.28
CA MET A 68 4.91 -1.70 -4.04
C MET A 68 5.31 -2.56 -5.24
N TYR A 69 5.35 -3.87 -5.07
CA TYR A 69 5.63 -4.77 -6.19
C TYR A 69 4.52 -4.70 -7.24
N ILE A 70 3.25 -4.73 -6.82
CA ILE A 70 2.11 -4.63 -7.75
C ILE A 70 2.15 -3.29 -8.51
N MET A 71 2.32 -2.16 -7.81
CA MET A 71 2.42 -0.84 -8.44
C MET A 71 3.57 -0.78 -9.46
N LYS A 72 4.73 -1.36 -9.10
CA LYS A 72 5.87 -1.49 -10.01
C LYS A 72 5.54 -2.31 -11.25
N GLN A 73 4.88 -3.46 -11.10
CA GLN A 73 4.48 -4.31 -12.25
C GLN A 73 3.55 -3.58 -13.24
N PHE A 74 2.67 -2.72 -12.72
CA PHE A 74 1.81 -1.89 -13.57
C PHE A 74 2.47 -0.61 -14.08
N GLY A 75 3.73 -0.35 -13.70
CA GLY A 75 4.43 0.89 -14.07
C GLY A 75 3.82 2.15 -13.46
N ILE A 76 3.17 2.03 -12.29
CA ILE A 76 2.53 3.15 -11.59
C ILE A 76 3.53 3.71 -10.57
N PRO A 77 4.00 4.96 -10.74
CA PRO A 77 4.82 5.62 -9.73
C PRO A 77 4.03 5.77 -8.43
N ALA A 78 4.69 5.59 -7.29
CA ALA A 78 4.06 5.64 -5.98
C ALA A 78 4.91 6.42 -4.98
N MET A 79 4.25 7.05 -4.02
CA MET A 79 4.88 7.76 -2.92
C MET A 79 4.43 7.15 -1.60
N ILE A 80 5.41 6.80 -0.77
CA ILE A 80 5.15 6.32 0.59
C ILE A 80 4.73 7.51 1.44
N TRP A 81 3.60 7.37 2.13
CA TRP A 81 3.18 8.28 3.17
C TRP A 81 3.85 7.92 4.49
N ASP A 82 4.84 8.74 4.88
CA ASP A 82 5.59 8.63 6.13
C ASP A 82 5.32 9.88 6.98
N LEU A 83 4.27 9.81 7.81
CA LEU A 83 3.82 10.91 8.67
C LEU A 83 4.02 10.53 10.14
N ASP A 84 5.00 11.18 10.76
CA ASP A 84 5.35 11.11 12.18
C ASP A 84 5.32 9.68 12.75
N LYS A 85 4.72 9.52 13.94
CA LYS A 85 4.58 8.24 14.65
C LYS A 85 3.39 7.42 14.17
N THR A 86 2.50 7.98 13.35
CA THR A 86 1.26 7.32 12.94
C THR A 86 1.48 6.44 11.71
N PHE A 87 2.29 6.88 10.76
CA PHE A 87 2.69 6.14 9.58
C PHE A 87 4.21 6.19 9.50
N LYS A 88 4.88 5.16 10.02
CA LYS A 88 6.36 5.10 10.09
C LYS A 88 6.93 4.01 9.19
N ILE A 89 7.87 4.29 8.31
CA ILE A 89 8.51 3.23 7.49
C ILE A 89 9.79 2.65 8.08
N ILE A 90 10.13 3.09 9.29
CA ILE A 90 11.28 2.63 10.06
C ILE A 90 10.88 1.65 11.17
N ASP A 91 11.77 0.70 11.43
CA ASP A 91 11.68 -0.25 12.54
C ASP A 91 12.14 0.38 13.87
N GLU A 92 12.29 -0.46 14.90
CA GLU A 92 12.76 -0.04 16.22
C GLU A 92 14.25 0.36 16.28
N ASN A 93 15.03 -0.04 15.27
CA ASN A 93 16.45 0.27 15.12
C ASN A 93 16.67 1.47 14.17
N ASN A 94 15.63 2.25 13.86
CA ASN A 94 15.64 3.31 12.87
C ASN A 94 16.07 2.86 11.46
N THR A 95 15.84 1.60 11.11
CA THR A 95 16.13 1.07 9.77
C THR A 95 14.85 1.02 8.94
N PRO A 96 14.86 1.44 7.66
CA PRO A 96 13.69 1.27 6.79
C PRO A 96 13.32 -0.20 6.64
N PHE A 97 12.01 -0.49 6.56
CA PHE A 97 11.56 -1.86 6.31
C PHE A 97 12.23 -2.45 5.07
N LYS A 98 12.58 -3.74 5.13
CA LYS A 98 13.27 -4.41 4.02
C LYS A 98 12.48 -4.27 2.71
N ALA A 99 11.15 -4.41 2.75
CA ALA A 99 10.27 -4.21 1.61
C ALA A 99 10.43 -2.81 0.95
N VAL A 100 10.59 -1.77 1.77
CA VAL A 100 10.78 -0.39 1.30
C VAL A 100 12.17 -0.27 0.68
N SER A 101 13.21 -0.74 1.37
CA SER A 101 14.59 -0.73 0.90
C SER A 101 14.78 -1.50 -0.41
N ASP A 102 14.19 -2.70 -0.51
CA ASP A 102 14.22 -3.52 -1.71
C ASP A 102 13.53 -2.79 -2.87
N TRP A 103 12.36 -2.19 -2.61
CA TRP A 103 11.62 -1.46 -3.63
C TRP A 103 12.40 -0.27 -4.19
N THR A 104 12.94 0.60 -3.32
CA THR A 104 13.74 1.76 -3.76
C THR A 104 14.99 1.34 -4.52
N SER A 105 15.63 0.24 -4.11
CA SER A 105 16.82 -0.30 -4.78
C SER A 105 16.51 -1.02 -6.09
N SER A 106 15.25 -1.38 -6.31
CA SER A 106 14.83 -2.14 -7.49
C SER A 106 14.63 -1.29 -8.75
N TYR A 107 14.70 0.04 -8.63
CA TYR A 107 14.68 0.96 -9.76
C TYR A 107 16.09 1.14 -10.30
N HIS A 108 16.36 0.56 -11.46
CA HIS A 108 17.55 0.88 -12.23
C HIS A 108 17.19 2.07 -13.13
N PHE A 109 17.60 3.27 -12.72
CA PHE A 109 17.64 4.40 -13.62
C PHE A 109 18.95 4.28 -14.41
N PRO A 110 18.92 4.02 -15.74
CA PRO A 110 20.12 4.26 -16.52
C PRO A 110 20.46 5.75 -16.36
N LEU A 111 21.63 6.02 -15.77
CA LEU A 111 22.23 7.35 -15.73
C LEU A 111 22.65 7.76 -17.15
#